data_AF-A0A945ZHU7-F1
#
_entry.id   AF-A0A945ZHU7-F1
#
_cell.length_a   1.000
_cell.length_b   1.000
_cell.length_c   1.000
_cell.angle_alpha   90.00
_cell.angle_beta   90.00
_cell.angle_gamma   90.00
#
_symmetry.space_group_name_H-M   'P 1'
#
loop_
_entity.id
_entity.type
_entity.pdbx_description
1 polymer ?
#
loop_
_entity_poly.entity_id
_entity_poly.type
_entity_poly.pdbx_seq_one_letter_code
_entity_poly.pdbx_strand_id
1 'polypeptide(L)'
;MAEATQRDLPKPTRDVARATADIDRFGFCYFEAALDDDLIEKLRQRVVEQAAAEKRLGLAFEDGGPNQQWGAFKDENGRIRPEAFREAAGGVNQRVWMLVNKGEVFLDALTIPDVMEVVRHVLGEEVLLSSYSANIAKPGGVAMPLHTDQWWAPAPTSADRKPLGIGSMTRSHWDDSDAVRGGTIAPAACCNVIFMLDPFSEEIGGTRVVPGSHLSGRQPHPEHDGAVETVGAEGKAGTALIIDGRVWHGTGANRGNQSRHGLLATYCG
;
A
#
# COMPACT_ATOMS: atom_id res chain seq x y z
N MET A 1 18.32 -15.27 2.56
CA MET A 1 18.29 -13.90 3.15
C MET A 1 18.58 -14.06 4.64
N ALA A 2 19.44 -13.22 5.23
CA ALA A 2 19.65 -13.29 6.68
C ALA A 2 18.36 -12.83 7.37
N GLU A 3 17.84 -13.61 8.32
CA GLU A 3 16.69 -13.21 9.14
C GLU A 3 17.04 -11.93 9.89
N ALA A 4 16.41 -10.82 9.53
CA ALA A 4 16.50 -9.60 10.31
C ALA A 4 15.78 -9.85 11.63
N THR A 5 16.48 -9.68 12.76
CA THR A 5 15.82 -9.77 14.06
C THR A 5 14.90 -8.56 14.23
N GLN A 6 13.85 -8.67 15.05
CA GLN A 6 12.91 -7.57 15.31
C GLN A 6 13.59 -6.28 15.84
N ARG A 7 14.83 -6.40 16.37
CA ARG A 7 15.64 -5.25 16.83
C ARG A 7 16.24 -4.43 15.69
N ASP A 8 16.43 -5.04 14.52
CA ASP A 8 17.07 -4.45 13.36
C ASP A 8 16.09 -3.75 12.42
N LEU A 9 14.79 -3.97 12.59
CA LEU A 9 13.75 -3.40 11.72
C LEU A 9 13.75 -1.86 11.77
N PRO A 10 13.31 -1.19 10.68
CA PRO A 10 13.15 0.25 10.64
C PRO A 10 12.36 0.75 11.84
N LYS A 11 12.82 1.87 12.43
CA LYS A 11 12.08 2.57 13.49
C LYS A 11 11.74 3.98 13.00
N PRO A 12 10.64 4.57 13.49
CA PRO A 12 10.33 5.97 13.21
C PRO A 12 11.54 6.88 13.39
N THR A 13 11.79 7.71 12.37
CA THR A 13 12.90 8.65 12.30
C THR A 13 12.48 9.93 11.61
N ARG A 14 13.09 11.06 11.97
CA ARG A 14 12.98 12.34 11.25
C ARG A 14 14.18 12.61 10.34
N ASP A 15 15.18 11.74 10.39
CA ASP A 15 16.39 11.82 9.57
C ASP A 15 16.14 11.14 8.22
N VAL A 16 16.14 11.94 7.15
CA VAL A 16 15.96 11.49 5.77
C VAL A 16 17.04 10.47 5.37
N ALA A 17 18.29 10.68 5.74
CA ALA A 17 19.38 9.76 5.39
C ALA A 17 19.21 8.39 6.06
N ARG A 18 18.65 8.37 7.27
CA ARG A 18 18.27 7.12 7.93
C ARG A 18 17.07 6.47 7.26
N ALA A 19 16.06 7.26 6.87
CA ALA A 19 14.87 6.76 6.20
C ALA A 19 15.21 6.11 4.85
N THR A 20 16.08 6.73 4.04
CA THR A 20 16.55 6.17 2.77
C THR A 20 17.38 4.91 2.97
N ALA A 21 18.28 4.88 3.96
CA ALA A 21 19.03 3.68 4.31
C ALA A 21 18.13 2.51 4.77
N ASP A 22 17.06 2.81 5.50
CA ASP A 22 16.05 1.82 5.91
C ASP A 22 15.28 1.29 4.69
N ILE A 23 14.91 2.14 3.72
CA ILE A 23 14.29 1.68 2.46
C ILE A 23 15.25 0.79 1.66
N ASP A 24 16.51 1.18 1.49
CA ASP A 24 17.47 0.38 0.71
C ASP A 24 17.61 -1.03 1.30
N ARG A 25 17.65 -1.12 2.63
CA ARG A 25 17.85 -2.37 3.36
C ARG A 25 16.59 -3.22 3.47
N PHE A 26 15.45 -2.62 3.77
CA PHE A 26 14.22 -3.33 4.15
C PHE A 26 13.07 -3.18 3.16
N GLY A 27 13.18 -2.24 2.22
CA GLY A 27 12.15 -1.89 1.24
C GLY A 27 11.12 -0.91 1.77
N PHE A 28 11.20 -0.51 3.04
CA PHE A 28 10.29 0.46 3.65
C PHE A 28 10.95 1.21 4.81
N CYS A 29 10.41 2.37 5.16
CA CYS A 29 10.81 3.13 6.35
C CYS A 29 9.61 3.83 7.01
N TYR A 30 9.83 4.36 8.21
CA TYR A 30 8.87 5.20 8.93
C TYR A 30 9.44 6.60 9.10
N PHE A 31 8.87 7.57 8.40
CA PHE A 31 9.18 8.97 8.62
C PHE A 31 8.26 9.53 9.72
N GLU A 32 8.82 9.80 10.89
CA GLU A 32 8.10 10.28 12.07
C GLU A 32 7.68 11.74 11.90
N ALA A 33 6.47 12.07 12.35
CA ALA A 33 5.95 13.45 12.36
C ALA A 33 6.02 14.13 10.97
N ALA A 34 5.71 13.36 9.92
CA ALA A 34 5.49 13.88 8.58
C ALA A 34 4.29 14.86 8.54
N LEU A 35 3.28 14.61 9.37
CA LEU A 35 2.15 15.52 9.58
C LEU A 35 2.19 16.07 11.01
N ASP A 36 1.88 17.35 11.17
CA ASP A 36 1.63 17.95 12.48
C ASP A 36 0.18 17.69 12.97
N ASP A 37 -0.06 17.95 14.25
CA ASP A 37 -1.35 17.66 14.90
C ASP A 37 -2.53 18.42 14.27
N ASP A 38 -2.31 19.65 13.79
CA ASP A 38 -3.35 20.47 13.16
C ASP A 38 -3.73 19.90 11.78
N LEU A 39 -2.73 19.52 10.98
CA LEU A 39 -2.95 18.90 9.69
C LEU A 39 -3.59 17.51 9.84
N ILE A 40 -3.19 16.72 10.83
CA ILE A 40 -3.82 15.42 11.14
C ILE A 40 -5.32 15.59 11.41
N GLU A 41 -5.69 16.54 12.27
CA GLU A 41 -7.10 16.77 12.63
C GLU A 41 -7.91 17.23 11.41
N LYS A 42 -7.40 18.18 10.63
CA LYS A 42 -8.07 18.66 9.41
C LYS A 42 -8.24 17.56 8.37
N LEU A 43 -7.20 16.76 8.12
CA LEU A 43 -7.26 15.62 7.20
C LEU A 43 -8.28 14.59 7.67
N ARG A 44 -8.25 14.23 8.95
CA ARG A 44 -9.18 13.26 9.54
C ARG A 44 -10.62 13.74 9.42
N GLN A 45 -10.89 14.97 9.81
CA GLN A 45 -12.21 15.58 9.70
C GLN A 45 -12.70 15.53 8.25
N ARG A 46 -11.85 15.91 7.28
CA ARG A 46 -12.21 15.95 5.87
C ARG A 46 -12.46 14.55 5.28
N VAL A 47 -11.66 13.56 5.66
CA VAL A 47 -11.89 12.14 5.27
C VAL A 47 -13.24 11.66 5.79
N VAL A 48 -13.54 11.87 7.07
CA VAL A 48 -14.80 11.43 7.70
C VAL A 48 -16.00 12.11 7.05
N GLU A 49 -15.93 13.42 6.83
CA GLU A 49 -17.00 14.19 6.18
C GLU A 49 -17.28 13.67 4.77
N GLN A 50 -16.23 13.48 3.97
CA GLN A 50 -16.31 13.01 2.59
C GLN A 50 -16.83 11.57 2.52
N ALA A 51 -16.33 10.67 3.38
CA ALA A 51 -16.79 9.29 3.47
C ALA A 51 -18.28 9.20 3.82
N ALA A 52 -18.74 10.03 4.76
CA ALA A 52 -20.15 10.10 5.14
C ALA A 52 -21.03 10.64 4.00
N ALA A 53 -20.55 11.63 3.25
CA ALA A 53 -21.25 12.15 2.07
C ALA A 53 -21.40 11.10 0.97
N GLU A 54 -20.34 10.34 0.68
CA GLU A 54 -20.37 9.25 -0.31
C GLU A 54 -21.38 8.15 0.08
N LYS A 55 -21.46 7.80 1.37
CA LYS A 55 -22.49 6.87 1.86
C LYS A 55 -23.90 7.41 1.63
N ARG A 56 -24.16 8.67 2.02
CA ARG A 56 -25.49 9.29 1.84
C ARG A 56 -25.93 9.37 0.38
N LEU A 57 -24.98 9.55 -0.54
CA LEU A 57 -25.23 9.63 -1.98
C LEU A 57 -25.23 8.27 -2.68
N GLY A 58 -24.96 7.17 -1.96
CA GLY A 58 -24.87 5.82 -2.55
C GLY A 58 -23.64 5.61 -3.44
N LEU A 59 -22.58 6.40 -3.24
CA LEU A 59 -21.32 6.39 -3.99
C LEU A 59 -20.18 5.70 -3.23
N ALA A 60 -20.40 5.32 -1.97
CA ALA A 60 -19.37 4.69 -1.14
C ALA A 60 -18.88 3.37 -1.76
N PHE A 61 -17.57 3.19 -1.73
CA PHE A 61 -16.92 1.93 -2.07
C PHE A 61 -16.49 1.23 -0.78
N GLU A 62 -17.04 0.04 -0.54
CA GLU A 62 -16.86 -0.67 0.73
C GLU A 62 -16.37 -2.11 0.52
N ASP A 63 -15.16 -2.38 1.01
CA ASP A 63 -14.45 -3.65 0.84
C ASP A 63 -14.01 -4.27 2.18
N GLY A 64 -13.17 -5.31 2.13
CA GLY A 64 -12.57 -5.89 3.33
C GLY A 64 -13.51 -6.75 4.18
N GLY A 65 -14.66 -7.15 3.63
CA GLY A 65 -15.52 -8.18 4.22
C GLY A 65 -15.00 -9.60 4.01
N PRO A 66 -15.39 -10.57 4.84
CA PRO A 66 -14.95 -11.97 4.72
C PRO A 66 -15.38 -12.65 3.41
N ASN A 67 -16.45 -12.15 2.79
CA ASN A 67 -16.98 -12.67 1.52
C ASN A 67 -16.54 -11.83 0.31
N GLN A 68 -15.66 -10.85 0.51
CA GLN A 68 -15.16 -9.99 -0.55
C GLN A 68 -13.68 -10.26 -0.77
N GLN A 69 -13.33 -10.59 -2.02
CA GLN A 69 -11.94 -10.70 -2.42
C GLN A 69 -11.53 -9.44 -3.18
N TRP A 70 -10.51 -8.75 -2.68
CA TRP A 70 -9.88 -7.65 -3.40
C TRP A 70 -9.37 -8.13 -4.76
N GLY A 71 -9.69 -7.40 -5.84
CA GLY A 71 -9.36 -7.82 -7.21
C GLY A 71 -10.47 -8.56 -7.94
N ALA A 72 -11.47 -9.12 -7.23
CA ALA A 72 -12.64 -9.77 -7.83
C ALA A 72 -13.69 -8.75 -8.29
N PHE A 73 -13.25 -7.71 -9.01
CA PHE A 73 -14.10 -6.61 -9.46
C PHE A 73 -15.06 -6.99 -10.59
N LYS A 74 -14.83 -8.13 -11.24
CA LYS A 74 -15.56 -8.58 -12.41
C LYS A 74 -16.32 -9.88 -12.14
N ASP A 75 -17.44 -10.07 -12.83
CA ASP A 75 -18.15 -11.34 -12.89
C ASP A 75 -17.46 -12.33 -13.86
N GLU A 76 -18.02 -13.53 -13.98
CA GLU A 76 -17.58 -14.58 -14.91
C GLU A 76 -17.57 -14.14 -16.39
N ASN A 77 -18.32 -13.08 -16.72
CA ASN A 77 -18.43 -12.50 -18.05
C ASN A 77 -17.51 -11.26 -18.24
N GLY A 78 -16.68 -10.95 -17.25
CA GLY A 78 -15.76 -9.81 -17.28
C GLY A 78 -16.40 -8.44 -17.01
N ARG A 79 -17.67 -8.39 -16.60
CA ARG A 79 -18.39 -7.15 -16.29
C ARG A 79 -18.09 -6.70 -14.87
N ILE A 80 -17.90 -5.39 -14.67
CA ILE A 80 -17.65 -4.82 -13.35
C ILE A 80 -18.89 -5.02 -12.46
N ARG A 81 -18.67 -5.42 -11.20
CA ARG A 81 -19.67 -5.67 -10.16
C ARG A 81 -19.65 -4.59 -9.08
N PRO A 82 -20.15 -3.37 -9.34
CA PRO A 82 -20.10 -2.28 -8.37
C PRO A 82 -20.90 -2.57 -7.09
N GLU A 83 -21.95 -3.39 -7.17
CA GLU A 83 -22.77 -3.84 -6.05
C GLU A 83 -22.03 -4.75 -5.07
N ALA A 84 -20.97 -5.43 -5.53
CA ALA A 84 -20.17 -6.32 -4.69
C ALA A 84 -19.35 -5.57 -3.64
N PHE A 85 -19.15 -4.26 -3.81
CA PHE A 85 -18.32 -3.41 -2.93
C PHE A 85 -19.17 -2.39 -2.19
N ARG A 86 -20.14 -2.91 -1.44
CA ARG A 86 -21.09 -2.17 -0.59
C ARG A 86 -21.24 -2.85 0.76
N GLU A 87 -21.65 -2.10 1.78
CA GLU A 87 -21.99 -2.65 3.10
C GLU A 87 -23.02 -3.79 3.01
N ALA A 88 -24.04 -3.65 2.16
CA ALA A 88 -25.06 -4.68 1.95
C ALA A 88 -24.51 -6.01 1.38
N ALA A 89 -23.33 -5.98 0.73
CA ALA A 89 -22.62 -7.15 0.22
C ALA A 89 -21.55 -7.67 1.22
N GLY A 90 -21.53 -7.14 2.44
CA GLY A 90 -20.59 -7.51 3.49
C GLY A 90 -19.34 -6.62 3.55
N GLY A 91 -19.30 -5.50 2.82
CA GLY A 91 -18.23 -4.51 2.93
C GLY A 91 -18.12 -3.91 4.32
N VAL A 92 -16.90 -3.85 4.85
CA VAL A 92 -16.62 -3.36 6.21
C VAL A 92 -15.84 -2.05 6.15
N ASN A 93 -14.72 -2.08 5.44
CA ASN A 93 -13.87 -0.93 5.23
C ASN A 93 -14.49 0.02 4.21
N GLN A 94 -14.07 1.27 4.21
CA GLN A 94 -14.46 2.23 3.17
C GLN A 94 -13.21 2.83 2.53
N ARG A 95 -13.24 2.94 1.20
CA ARG A 95 -12.20 3.64 0.43
C ARG A 95 -12.75 4.93 -0.13
N VAL A 96 -12.03 6.02 0.10
CA VAL A 96 -12.36 7.35 -0.43
C VAL A 96 -11.38 7.66 -1.56
N TRP A 97 -11.86 7.61 -2.79
CA TRP A 97 -11.03 7.76 -3.99
C TRP A 97 -10.77 9.23 -4.35
N MET A 98 -9.74 9.50 -5.15
CA MET A 98 -9.51 10.80 -5.80
C MET A 98 -9.43 11.97 -4.81
N LEU A 99 -8.63 11.83 -3.74
CA LEU A 99 -8.53 12.85 -2.69
C LEU A 99 -8.07 14.22 -3.19
N VAL A 100 -7.27 14.26 -4.26
CA VAL A 100 -6.82 15.50 -4.92
C VAL A 100 -7.98 16.44 -5.29
N ASN A 101 -9.17 15.88 -5.56
CA ASN A 101 -10.36 16.65 -5.96
C ASN A 101 -11.33 16.90 -4.79
N LYS A 102 -10.93 16.60 -3.55
CA LYS A 102 -11.84 16.51 -2.40
C LYS A 102 -11.52 17.47 -1.27
N GLY A 103 -10.53 18.33 -1.42
CA GLY A 103 -10.22 19.41 -0.48
C GLY A 103 -8.75 19.79 -0.55
N GLU A 104 -8.47 21.09 -0.40
CA GLU A 104 -7.11 21.64 -0.42
C GLU A 104 -6.20 21.00 0.63
N VAL A 105 -6.74 20.70 1.81
CA VAL A 105 -6.01 20.02 2.90
C VAL A 105 -5.35 18.70 2.47
N PHE A 106 -5.91 17.98 1.49
CA PHE A 106 -5.31 16.74 1.00
C PHE A 106 -4.01 17.00 0.23
N LEU A 107 -3.90 18.16 -0.43
CA LEU A 107 -2.71 18.57 -1.18
C LEU A 107 -1.57 18.93 -0.24
N ASP A 108 -1.87 19.45 0.95
CA ASP A 108 -0.85 19.79 1.96
C ASP A 108 0.00 18.56 2.32
N ALA A 109 -0.63 17.39 2.51
CA ALA A 109 0.08 16.15 2.79
C ALA A 109 0.96 15.64 1.62
N LEU A 110 0.72 16.07 0.38
CA LEU A 110 1.52 15.68 -0.79
C LEU A 110 2.78 16.54 -0.96
N THR A 111 2.91 17.64 -0.22
CA THR A 111 3.97 18.64 -0.41
C THR A 111 5.05 18.61 0.66
N ILE A 112 5.04 17.59 1.54
CA ILE A 112 6.02 17.42 2.63
C ILE A 112 7.42 17.16 2.03
N PRO A 113 8.39 18.09 2.17
CA PRO A 113 9.67 18.01 1.45
C PRO A 113 10.47 16.76 1.76
N ASP A 114 10.60 16.41 3.05
CA ASP A 114 11.40 15.27 3.50
C ASP A 114 10.82 13.93 3.03
N VAL A 115 9.49 13.79 3.04
CA VAL A 115 8.82 12.61 2.48
C VAL A 115 9.07 12.51 0.97
N MET A 116 8.99 13.63 0.26
CA MET A 116 9.27 13.67 -1.18
C MET A 116 10.74 13.39 -1.51
N GLU A 117 11.68 13.77 -0.64
CA GLU A 117 13.10 13.41 -0.79
C GLU A 117 13.30 11.90 -0.68
N VAL A 118 12.63 11.24 0.27
CA VAL A 118 12.66 9.78 0.38
C VAL A 118 11.98 9.10 -0.82
N VAL A 119 10.88 9.64 -1.34
CA VAL A 119 10.25 9.11 -2.57
C VAL A 119 11.17 9.24 -3.77
N ARG A 120 11.84 10.39 -3.94
CA ARG A 120 12.81 10.62 -5.03
C ARG A 120 14.06 9.75 -4.90
N HIS A 121 14.48 9.39 -3.69
CA HIS A 121 15.53 8.39 -3.49
C HIS A 121 15.16 7.03 -4.12
N VAL A 122 13.88 6.64 -4.08
CA VAL A 122 13.39 5.37 -4.65
C VAL A 122 13.20 5.45 -6.16
N LEU A 123 12.60 6.53 -6.65
CA LEU A 123 12.10 6.64 -8.04
C LEU A 123 12.98 7.50 -8.97
N GLY A 124 13.88 8.31 -8.41
CA GLY A 124 14.60 9.37 -9.13
C GLY A 124 13.90 10.72 -9.04
N GLU A 125 14.41 11.70 -9.80
CA GLU A 125 14.01 13.11 -9.69
C GLU A 125 12.61 13.42 -10.26
N GLU A 126 12.23 12.73 -11.34
CA GLU A 126 10.98 12.95 -12.07
C GLU A 126 9.91 12.00 -11.54
N VAL A 127 9.04 12.51 -10.65
CA VAL A 127 7.99 11.72 -10.00
C VAL A 127 6.61 12.26 -10.28
N LEU A 128 5.67 11.36 -10.57
CA LEU A 128 4.26 11.66 -10.78
C LEU A 128 3.39 11.02 -9.72
N LEU A 129 2.38 11.74 -9.24
CA LEU A 129 1.33 11.15 -8.41
C LEU A 129 0.40 10.30 -9.30
N SER A 130 0.45 8.98 -9.13
CA SER A 130 -0.39 8.04 -9.88
C SER A 130 -1.77 7.88 -9.25
N SER A 131 -1.83 7.76 -7.92
CA SER A 131 -3.11 7.64 -7.21
C SER A 131 -3.04 8.24 -5.82
N TYR A 132 -4.17 8.74 -5.33
CA TYR A 132 -4.28 9.25 -3.98
C TYR A 132 -5.68 8.99 -3.40
N SER A 133 -5.74 8.17 -2.35
CA SER A 133 -6.99 7.70 -1.74
C SER A 133 -6.89 7.64 -0.21
N ALA A 134 -8.02 7.57 0.49
CA ALA A 134 -8.04 7.23 1.92
C ALA A 134 -8.60 5.83 2.11
N ASN A 135 -8.02 5.08 3.05
CA ASN A 135 -8.57 3.82 3.54
C ASN A 135 -9.05 4.02 4.98
N ILE A 136 -10.31 3.69 5.22
CA ILE A 136 -10.93 3.63 6.54
C ILE A 136 -11.11 2.16 6.88
N ALA A 137 -10.16 1.60 7.64
CA ALA A 137 -10.22 0.21 8.07
C ALA A 137 -11.00 0.12 9.38
N LYS A 138 -12.16 -0.53 9.36
CA LYS A 138 -13.08 -0.61 10.50
C LYS A 138 -12.95 -1.95 11.23
N PRO A 139 -13.38 -2.05 12.50
CA PRO A 139 -13.43 -3.31 13.22
C PRO A 139 -14.10 -4.43 12.43
N GLY A 140 -13.46 -5.60 12.38
CA GLY A 140 -13.94 -6.77 11.62
C GLY A 140 -13.45 -6.83 10.18
N GLY A 141 -12.71 -5.84 9.69
CA GLY A 141 -12.07 -5.89 8.39
C GLY A 141 -11.01 -7.00 8.31
N VAL A 142 -11.03 -7.79 7.23
CA VAL A 142 -10.11 -8.92 7.04
C VAL A 142 -8.78 -8.51 6.41
N ALA A 143 -7.75 -9.33 6.62
CA ALA A 143 -6.44 -9.09 6.02
C ALA A 143 -6.47 -9.31 4.50
N MET A 144 -5.66 -8.52 3.78
CA MET A 144 -5.43 -8.74 2.36
C MET A 144 -4.32 -9.78 2.14
N PRO A 145 -4.40 -10.59 1.07
CA PRO A 145 -3.27 -11.38 0.61
C PRO A 145 -2.05 -10.50 0.34
N LEU A 146 -0.86 -11.08 0.51
CA LEU A 146 0.38 -10.42 0.12
C LEU A 146 0.39 -10.15 -1.38
N HIS A 147 0.84 -8.96 -1.76
CA HIS A 147 0.99 -8.52 -3.14
C HIS A 147 2.10 -7.48 -3.24
N THR A 148 2.52 -7.18 -4.47
CA THR A 148 3.25 -5.96 -4.79
C THR A 148 2.32 -5.00 -5.52
N ASP A 149 2.57 -3.70 -5.41
CA ASP A 149 1.83 -2.72 -6.23
C ASP A 149 2.48 -2.51 -7.60
N GLN A 150 3.74 -2.91 -7.76
CA GLN A 150 4.46 -3.03 -9.02
C GLN A 150 4.21 -4.39 -9.72
N TRP A 151 3.00 -4.94 -9.63
CA TRP A 151 2.69 -6.25 -10.22
C TRP A 151 2.68 -6.24 -11.77
N TRP A 152 2.51 -5.06 -12.37
CA TRP A 152 2.42 -4.87 -13.81
C TRP A 152 3.79 -4.68 -14.49
N ALA A 153 4.85 -4.40 -13.73
CA ALA A 153 6.19 -4.24 -14.30
C ALA A 153 6.88 -5.62 -14.34
N PRO A 154 7.15 -6.18 -15.52
CA PRO A 154 7.78 -7.49 -15.63
C PRO A 154 9.24 -7.44 -15.17
N ALA A 155 9.73 -8.57 -14.67
CA ALA A 155 11.16 -8.78 -14.52
C ALA A 155 11.85 -8.77 -15.91
N PRO A 156 13.16 -8.49 -15.98
CA PRO A 156 13.94 -8.69 -17.19
C PRO A 156 13.75 -10.12 -17.74
N THR A 157 13.75 -10.29 -19.07
CA THR A 157 13.64 -11.60 -19.74
C THR A 157 14.81 -11.83 -20.69
N SER A 158 15.12 -13.09 -20.97
CA SER A 158 16.14 -13.45 -21.97
C SER A 158 15.68 -13.08 -23.39
N ALA A 159 16.63 -12.74 -24.27
CA ALA A 159 16.34 -12.26 -25.62
C ALA A 159 15.71 -13.32 -26.54
N ASP A 160 15.92 -14.60 -26.23
CA ASP A 160 15.39 -15.77 -26.95
C ASP A 160 13.98 -16.19 -26.48
N ARG A 161 13.47 -15.54 -25.43
CA ARG A 161 12.16 -15.83 -24.85
C ARG A 161 11.13 -14.79 -25.25
N LYS A 162 9.91 -15.24 -25.58
CA LYS A 162 8.74 -14.37 -25.74
C LYS A 162 8.05 -14.18 -24.39
N PRO A 163 8.13 -13.00 -23.74
CA PRO A 163 7.45 -12.77 -22.46
C PRO A 163 5.94 -12.64 -22.62
N LEU A 164 5.23 -12.78 -21.51
CA LEU A 164 3.83 -12.38 -21.46
C LEU A 164 3.74 -10.86 -21.69
N GLY A 165 2.86 -10.43 -22.60
CA GLY A 165 2.67 -9.00 -22.85
C GLY A 165 2.20 -8.29 -21.58
N ILE A 166 2.79 -7.13 -21.27
CA ILE A 166 2.49 -6.35 -20.04
C ILE A 166 0.98 -6.13 -19.86
N GLY A 167 0.27 -5.76 -20.93
CA GLY A 167 -1.18 -5.55 -20.91
C GLY A 167 -2.02 -6.81 -20.66
N SER A 168 -1.41 -8.00 -20.67
CA SER A 168 -2.05 -9.28 -20.35
C SER A 168 -1.74 -9.75 -18.92
N MET A 169 -0.89 -9.03 -18.19
CA MET A 169 -0.62 -9.32 -16.78
C MET A 169 -1.78 -8.88 -15.91
N THR A 170 -2.05 -9.65 -14.86
CA THR A 170 -2.99 -9.34 -13.79
C THR A 170 -2.39 -9.80 -12.45
N ARG A 171 -3.00 -9.41 -11.33
CA ARG A 171 -2.61 -9.91 -10.01
C ARG A 171 -2.74 -11.44 -9.84
N SER A 172 -3.43 -12.13 -10.73
CA SER A 172 -3.61 -13.59 -10.73
C SER A 172 -2.97 -14.28 -11.94
N HIS A 173 -2.37 -13.53 -12.86
CA HIS A 173 -1.77 -14.03 -14.09
C HIS A 173 -0.59 -13.14 -14.46
N TRP A 174 0.62 -13.53 -14.09
CA TRP A 174 1.84 -12.80 -14.37
C TRP A 174 2.86 -13.69 -15.08
N ASP A 175 3.93 -13.06 -15.55
CA ASP A 175 5.02 -13.79 -16.16
C ASP A 175 5.89 -14.46 -15.09
N ASP A 176 5.57 -15.71 -14.75
CA ASP A 176 6.20 -16.47 -13.65
C ASP A 176 7.28 -17.44 -14.13
N SER A 177 7.86 -17.25 -15.31
CA SER A 177 8.83 -18.21 -15.79
C SER A 177 10.15 -18.08 -15.04
N ASP A 178 10.49 -19.14 -14.29
CA ASP A 178 11.78 -19.39 -13.64
C ASP A 178 13.00 -19.37 -14.58
N ALA A 179 12.79 -19.17 -15.89
CA ALA A 179 13.83 -19.16 -16.92
C ALA A 179 14.82 -17.99 -16.79
N VAL A 180 14.49 -16.95 -16.02
CA VAL A 180 15.37 -15.81 -15.74
C VAL A 180 15.82 -15.83 -14.28
N ARG A 181 16.27 -17.00 -13.79
CA ARG A 181 16.98 -17.08 -12.50
C ARG A 181 18.38 -16.49 -12.66
N GLY A 182 18.50 -15.18 -12.43
CA GLY A 182 19.73 -14.43 -12.68
C GLY A 182 20.07 -13.32 -11.69
N GLY A 183 19.47 -13.27 -10.50
CA GLY A 183 19.78 -12.25 -9.49
C GLY A 183 19.45 -10.80 -9.91
N THR A 184 18.77 -10.62 -11.04
CA THR A 184 18.31 -9.32 -11.53
C THR A 184 16.94 -8.99 -10.98
N ILE A 185 16.74 -7.75 -10.59
CA ILE A 185 15.47 -7.23 -10.08
C ILE A 185 15.11 -6.02 -10.94
N ALA A 186 13.84 -5.91 -11.36
CA ALA A 186 13.38 -4.70 -12.04
C ALA A 186 13.55 -3.48 -11.12
N PRO A 187 13.97 -2.30 -11.63
CA PRO A 187 13.97 -1.07 -10.85
C PRO A 187 12.61 -0.79 -10.21
N ALA A 188 12.59 -0.02 -9.12
CA ALA A 188 11.33 0.47 -8.56
C ALA A 188 10.68 1.41 -9.59
N ALA A 189 9.44 1.12 -9.95
CA ALA A 189 8.60 1.91 -10.85
C ALA A 189 7.47 2.62 -10.10
N CYS A 190 7.20 2.21 -8.86
CA CYS A 190 6.32 2.94 -7.96
C CYS A 190 6.81 2.94 -6.51
N CYS A 191 6.39 3.95 -5.75
CA CYS A 191 6.63 4.10 -4.33
C CYS A 191 5.33 4.55 -3.66
N ASN A 192 4.97 3.90 -2.56
CA ASN A 192 3.76 4.19 -1.81
C ASN A 192 4.08 4.94 -0.53
N VAL A 193 3.31 5.98 -0.23
CA VAL A 193 3.33 6.67 1.05
C VAL A 193 1.98 6.48 1.72
N ILE A 194 2.00 5.93 2.94
CA ILE A 194 0.84 5.76 3.81
C ILE A 194 0.97 6.72 4.97
N PHE A 195 0.21 7.81 4.95
CA PHE A 195 0.11 8.73 6.08
C PHE A 195 -0.86 8.19 7.12
N MET A 196 -0.37 7.98 8.34
CA MET A 196 -1.15 7.48 9.46
C MET A 196 -1.90 8.64 10.11
N LEU A 197 -3.23 8.73 9.93
CA LEU A 197 -4.02 9.76 10.61
C LEU A 197 -4.42 9.33 12.02
N ASP A 198 -4.39 8.03 12.30
CA ASP A 198 -4.51 7.42 13.62
C ASP A 198 -3.22 6.66 13.96
N PRO A 199 -2.93 6.38 15.24
CA PRO A 199 -1.88 5.42 15.58
C PRO A 199 -2.16 4.07 14.91
N PHE A 200 -1.17 3.47 14.25
CA PHE A 200 -1.27 2.12 13.72
C PHE A 200 -0.58 1.13 14.65
N SER A 201 -1.21 -0.04 14.82
CA SER A 201 -0.65 -1.21 15.49
C SER A 201 -1.03 -2.47 14.71
N GLU A 202 -0.38 -3.60 15.01
CA GLU A 202 -0.76 -4.89 14.47
C GLU A 202 -2.23 -5.24 14.78
N GLU A 203 -2.71 -4.90 15.97
CA GLU A 203 -4.08 -5.21 16.44
C GLU A 203 -5.17 -4.54 15.60
N ILE A 204 -4.99 -3.27 15.25
CA ILE A 204 -5.98 -2.51 14.46
C ILE A 204 -5.78 -2.68 12.95
N GLY A 205 -4.96 -3.66 12.56
CA GLY A 205 -4.77 -4.05 11.17
C GLY A 205 -3.79 -3.17 10.42
N GLY A 206 -2.75 -2.65 11.07
CA GLY A 206 -1.63 -1.97 10.41
C GLY A 206 -1.12 -2.76 9.20
N THR A 207 -0.62 -2.05 8.18
CA THR A 207 -0.14 -2.66 6.93
C THR A 207 0.92 -3.72 7.25
N ARG A 208 0.74 -4.95 6.78
CA ARG A 208 1.71 -6.03 6.91
C ARG A 208 2.74 -5.89 5.80
N VAL A 209 4.02 -6.01 6.13
CA VAL A 209 5.13 -5.98 5.18
C VAL A 209 6.06 -7.17 5.39
N VAL A 210 6.71 -7.64 4.32
CA VAL A 210 7.80 -8.61 4.39
C VAL A 210 9.12 -7.85 4.18
N PRO A 211 9.91 -7.60 5.24
CA PRO A 211 11.16 -6.86 5.11
C PRO A 211 12.14 -7.51 4.12
N GLY A 212 12.73 -6.72 3.23
CA GLY A 212 13.70 -7.18 2.23
C GLY A 212 13.09 -7.87 1.00
N SER A 213 11.76 -8.05 0.95
CA SER A 213 11.09 -8.71 -0.18
C SER A 213 11.17 -7.93 -1.50
N HIS A 214 11.48 -6.63 -1.47
CA HIS A 214 11.77 -5.83 -2.68
C HIS A 214 12.95 -6.38 -3.48
N LEU A 215 13.82 -7.17 -2.84
CA LEU A 215 14.96 -7.84 -3.48
C LEU A 215 14.65 -9.25 -3.97
N SER A 216 13.40 -9.72 -3.85
CA SER A 216 13.01 -11.08 -4.26
C SER A 216 13.01 -11.28 -5.78
N GLY A 217 12.82 -10.20 -6.55
CA GLY A 217 12.69 -10.26 -8.01
C GLY A 217 11.42 -10.97 -8.51
N ARG A 218 10.45 -11.26 -7.64
CA ARG A 218 9.22 -12.00 -7.98
C ARG A 218 7.99 -11.53 -7.21
N GLN A 219 6.83 -11.99 -7.64
CA GLN A 219 5.56 -11.85 -6.92
C GLN A 219 5.46 -12.86 -5.77
N PRO A 220 4.73 -12.54 -4.68
CA PRO A 220 4.39 -13.54 -3.66
C PRO A 220 3.47 -14.60 -4.26
N HIS A 221 3.77 -15.87 -4.00
CA HIS A 221 2.98 -17.01 -4.46
C HIS A 221 2.20 -17.61 -3.29
N PRO A 222 0.86 -17.67 -3.33
CA PRO A 222 0.04 -18.08 -2.18
C PRO A 222 0.42 -19.45 -1.57
N GLU A 223 0.77 -20.42 -2.41
CA GLU A 223 1.09 -21.78 -1.95
C GLU A 223 2.51 -21.91 -1.39
N HIS A 224 3.44 -21.02 -1.78
CA HIS A 224 4.86 -21.13 -1.41
C HIS A 224 5.23 -20.17 -0.29
N ASP A 225 4.55 -19.02 -0.22
CA ASP A 225 4.88 -17.93 0.70
C ASP A 225 3.85 -17.77 1.83
N GLY A 226 2.87 -18.67 1.93
CA GLY A 226 1.80 -18.58 2.95
C GLY A 226 2.32 -18.59 4.40
N ALA A 227 3.54 -19.07 4.63
CA ALA A 227 4.21 -19.10 5.94
C ALA A 227 5.28 -18.00 6.11
N VAL A 228 5.45 -17.08 5.16
CA VAL A 228 6.45 -16.01 5.27
C VAL A 228 6.10 -15.11 6.47
N GLU A 229 7.10 -14.81 7.29
CA GLU A 229 6.91 -13.86 8.38
C GLU A 229 6.64 -12.47 7.83
N THR A 230 5.66 -11.80 8.43
CA THR A 230 5.28 -10.44 8.11
C THR A 230 5.28 -9.61 9.38
N VAL A 231 5.70 -8.35 9.25
CA VAL A 231 5.70 -7.38 10.33
C VAL A 231 4.51 -6.45 10.15
N GLY A 232 3.77 -6.19 11.23
CA GLY A 232 2.76 -5.13 11.25
C GLY A 232 3.42 -3.77 11.28
N ALA A 233 3.00 -2.88 10.38
CA ALA A 233 3.49 -1.52 10.38
C ALA A 233 2.85 -0.71 11.51
N GLU A 234 3.68 -0.24 12.42
CA GLU A 234 3.26 0.46 13.63
C GLU A 234 3.86 1.86 13.69
N GLY A 235 3.07 2.82 14.17
CA GLY A 235 3.49 4.21 14.24
C GLY A 235 2.44 5.07 14.90
N LYS A 236 2.85 6.25 15.39
CA LYS A 236 1.91 7.25 15.89
C LYS A 236 1.18 7.93 14.73
N ALA A 237 0.05 8.57 15.02
CA ALA A 237 -0.54 9.52 14.09
C ALA A 237 0.51 10.55 13.64
N GLY A 238 0.46 10.93 12.37
CA GLY A 238 1.43 11.79 11.71
C GLY A 238 2.67 11.08 11.16
N THR A 239 2.83 9.78 11.41
CA THR A 239 3.91 8.99 10.79
C THR A 239 3.56 8.72 9.31
N ALA A 240 4.53 8.85 8.42
CA ALA A 240 4.45 8.37 7.05
C ALA A 240 5.20 7.03 6.92
N LEU A 241 4.50 5.96 6.57
CA LEU A 241 5.13 4.72 6.12
C LEU A 241 5.40 4.84 4.63
N ILE A 242 6.66 4.74 4.22
CA ILE A 242 7.08 4.83 2.83
C ILE A 242 7.56 3.46 2.39
N ILE A 243 7.05 2.96 1.26
CA ILE A 243 7.21 1.57 0.81
C ILE A 243 7.64 1.55 -0.66
N ASP A 244 8.70 0.81 -0.97
CA ASP A 244 9.08 0.44 -2.32
C ASP A 244 8.00 -0.46 -2.95
N GLY A 245 7.57 -0.15 -4.18
CA GLY A 245 6.48 -0.85 -4.86
C GLY A 245 6.66 -2.36 -5.06
N ARG A 246 7.89 -2.86 -4.89
CA ARG A 246 8.24 -4.29 -4.98
C ARG A 246 8.12 -5.03 -3.64
N VAL A 247 7.94 -4.33 -2.53
CA VAL A 247 7.73 -4.96 -1.22
C VAL A 247 6.43 -5.74 -1.21
N TRP A 248 6.50 -6.98 -0.75
CA TRP A 248 5.33 -7.79 -0.48
C TRP A 248 4.63 -7.25 0.75
N HIS A 249 3.39 -6.83 0.57
CA HIS A 249 2.61 -6.22 1.63
C HIS A 249 1.12 -6.55 1.50
N GLY A 250 0.37 -6.25 2.54
CA GLY A 250 -1.08 -6.38 2.56
C GLY A 250 -1.68 -5.65 3.75
N THR A 251 -2.91 -5.15 3.62
CA THR A 251 -3.62 -4.58 4.77
C THR A 251 -3.80 -5.65 5.85
N GLY A 252 -3.49 -5.33 7.11
CA GLY A 252 -3.76 -6.23 8.24
C GLY A 252 -5.25 -6.29 8.61
N ALA A 253 -5.65 -7.33 9.34
CA ALA A 253 -7.00 -7.45 9.86
C ALA A 253 -7.21 -6.51 11.06
N ASN A 254 -8.28 -5.71 11.05
CA ASN A 254 -8.61 -4.87 12.21
C ASN A 254 -9.41 -5.70 13.23
N ARG A 255 -8.70 -6.13 14.28
CA ARG A 255 -9.24 -6.95 15.38
C ARG A 255 -9.61 -6.12 16.60
N GLY A 256 -9.33 -4.82 16.57
CA GLY A 256 -9.66 -3.87 17.63
C GLY A 256 -11.12 -3.41 17.58
N ASN A 257 -11.43 -2.37 18.35
CA ASN A 257 -12.77 -1.78 18.46
C ASN A 257 -12.88 -0.35 17.86
N GLN A 258 -11.81 0.12 17.20
CA GLN A 258 -11.74 1.45 16.60
C GLN A 258 -11.42 1.36 15.11
N SER A 259 -11.92 2.33 14.34
CA SER A 259 -11.52 2.53 12.95
C SER A 259 -10.15 3.19 12.89
N ARG A 260 -9.35 2.85 11.88
CA ARG A 260 -8.12 3.59 11.54
C ARG A 260 -8.24 4.23 10.16
N HIS A 261 -7.73 5.45 10.05
CA HIS A 261 -7.72 6.25 8.84
C HIS A 261 -6.28 6.39 8.34
N GLY A 262 -6.06 6.06 7.07
CA GLY A 262 -4.80 6.28 6.39
C GLY A 262 -5.01 6.93 5.04
N LEU A 263 -4.12 7.84 4.65
CA LEU A 263 -4.05 8.36 3.29
C LEU A 263 -2.98 7.60 2.53
N LEU A 264 -3.26 7.17 1.32
CA LEU A 264 -2.39 6.36 0.48
C LEU A 264 -2.11 7.13 -0.79
N ALA A 265 -0.88 7.62 -0.92
CA ALA A 265 -0.35 8.23 -2.13
C ALA A 265 0.59 7.23 -2.83
N THR A 266 0.31 6.93 -4.10
CA THR A 266 1.19 6.13 -4.95
C THR A 266 1.86 7.06 -5.95
N TYR A 267 3.19 7.09 -5.93
CA TYR A 267 4.02 7.79 -6.90
C TYR A 267 4.60 6.81 -7.90
N CYS A 268 4.81 7.26 -9.14
CA CYS A 268 5.50 6.53 -10.20
C CYS A 268 6.58 7.39 -10.85
N GLY A 269 7.57 6.75 -11.44
CA GLY A 269 8.55 7.37 -12.37
C GLY A 269 8.21 7.14 -13.83
#